data_AF-X1JVY9-F1
#
_entry.id   AF-X1JVY9-F1
#
_cell.length_a   1.000
_cell.length_b   1.000
_cell.length_c   1.000
_cell.angle_alpha   90.00
_cell.angle_beta   90.00
_cell.angle_gamma   90.00
#
_symmetry.space_group_name_H-M   'P 1'
#
loop_
_entity.id
_entity.type
_entity.pdbx_description
1 polymer ?
#
loop_
_entity_poly.entity_id
_entity_poly.type
_entity_poly.pdbx_seq_one_letter_code
_entity_poly.pdbx_strand_id
1 'polypeptide(L)'
;YFVLSLLEDSGYLPRLAVFLDNIMHRIGLHGYAIIPTLLGLGCNVPGIMATRILETRTQRFITATLISIAVPCAALQAMIIGMVGDRGIWPLIAVYGTLFIVWFLIGIILRFTAKGLRPELLIEIPPYRLPSLRTLAAKVWMRISGFLKEALPIIIGAILVVNILYQFKLFEYLARFAEPVVTRMWGMPREAIAPLLLGILRKDVAIGMFAALGLTTRQLIIGSVMLSIFFPCIATFVVLFRELGIKDGLKSL
;
A
#
# COMPACT_ATOMS: atom_id res chain seq x y z
N TYR A 1 8.06 -12.14 -0.17
CA TYR A 1 8.97 -12.24 0.99
C TYR A 1 10.30 -12.93 0.67
N PHE A 2 10.32 -14.12 0.07
CA PHE A 2 11.59 -14.83 -0.23
C PHE A 2 12.53 -14.02 -1.12
N VAL A 3 12.05 -13.54 -2.28
CA VAL A 3 12.82 -12.69 -3.20
C VAL A 3 13.24 -11.37 -2.53
N LEU A 4 12.34 -10.73 -1.78
CA LEU A 4 12.64 -9.51 -1.03
C LEU A 4 13.73 -9.71 0.03
N SER A 5 13.73 -10.83 0.76
CA SER A 5 14.77 -11.15 1.75
C SER A 5 16.11 -11.46 1.07
N LEU A 6 16.09 -12.07 -0.12
CA LEU A 6 17.29 -12.30 -0.92
C LEU A 6 17.90 -10.97 -1.43
N LEU A 7 17.06 -10.02 -1.84
CA LEU A 7 17.51 -8.68 -2.25
C LEU A 7 18.00 -7.85 -1.04
N GLU A 8 17.38 -8.01 0.13
CA GLU A 8 17.79 -7.36 1.38
C GLU A 8 19.15 -7.88 1.86
N ASP A 9 19.32 -9.20 1.96
CA ASP A 9 20.55 -9.78 2.47
C ASP A 9 21.70 -9.80 1.44
N SER A 10 21.45 -9.62 0.14
CA SER A 10 22.50 -9.48 -0.89
C SER A 10 23.18 -8.10 -0.91
N GLY A 11 22.75 -7.15 -0.08
CA GLY A 11 23.31 -5.80 -0.06
C GLY A 11 22.96 -4.96 -1.31
N TYR A 12 22.00 -5.40 -2.12
CA TYR A 12 21.51 -4.64 -3.27
C TYR A 12 20.69 -3.41 -2.85
N LEU A 13 19.93 -3.53 -1.75
CA LEU A 13 19.09 -2.44 -1.21
C LEU A 13 19.90 -1.18 -0.83
N PRO A 14 21.03 -1.26 -0.11
CA PRO A 14 21.90 -0.10 0.13
C PRO A 14 22.40 0.57 -1.16
N ARG A 15 22.75 -0.19 -2.21
CA ARG A 15 23.23 0.37 -3.47
C ARG A 15 22.12 1.06 -4.28
N LEU A 16 20.92 0.47 -4.29
CA LEU A 16 19.72 1.11 -4.84
C LEU A 16 19.39 2.42 -4.12
N ALA A 17 19.53 2.45 -2.79
CA ALA A 17 19.28 3.65 -1.99
C ALA A 17 20.18 4.81 -2.41
N VAL A 18 21.48 4.56 -2.66
CA VAL A 18 22.41 5.59 -3.16
C VAL A 18 22.04 6.06 -4.58
N PHE A 19 21.65 5.13 -5.47
CA PHE A 19 21.29 5.48 -6.85
C PHE A 19 20.02 6.32 -6.93
N LEU A 20 19.05 6.03 -6.06
CA LEU A 20 17.73 6.67 -6.04
C LEU A 20 17.64 7.82 -5.03
N ASP A 21 18.73 8.11 -4.31
CA ASP A 21 18.81 9.19 -3.32
C ASP A 21 18.44 10.54 -3.93
N ASN A 22 18.91 10.83 -5.15
CA ASN A 22 18.61 12.09 -5.84
C ASN A 22 17.10 12.25 -6.15
N ILE A 23 16.40 11.14 -6.44
CA ILE A 23 14.94 11.16 -6.65
C ILE A 23 14.22 11.32 -5.31
N MET A 24 14.61 10.58 -4.28
CA MET A 24 14.00 10.71 -2.95
C MET A 24 14.20 12.11 -2.37
N HIS A 25 15.36 12.72 -2.58
CA HIS A 25 15.67 14.06 -2.09
C HIS A 25 14.80 15.13 -2.76
N ARG A 26 14.44 14.97 -4.04
CA ARG A 26 13.45 15.84 -4.71
C ARG A 26 12.07 15.77 -4.06
N ILE A 27 11.70 14.61 -3.55
CA ILE A 27 10.45 14.37 -2.83
C ILE A 27 10.59 14.76 -1.34
N GLY A 28 11.80 15.13 -0.88
CA GLY A 28 12.07 15.51 0.50
C GLY A 28 12.24 14.32 1.45
N LEU A 29 12.41 13.11 0.92
CA LEU A 29 12.73 11.91 1.68
C LEU A 29 14.24 11.61 1.62
N HIS A 30 14.69 10.81 2.58
CA HIS A 30 16.03 10.26 2.63
C HIS A 30 16.14 9.05 1.69
N GLY A 31 17.29 8.81 1.04
CA GLY A 31 17.48 7.65 0.16
C GLY A 31 17.15 6.31 0.81
N TYR A 32 17.34 6.19 2.12
CA TYR A 32 16.99 4.98 2.89
C TYR A 32 15.48 4.71 2.98
N ALA A 33 14.63 5.72 2.74
CA ALA A 33 13.18 5.55 2.66
C ALA A 33 12.75 4.70 1.45
N ILE A 34 13.64 4.43 0.49
CA ILE A 34 13.33 3.54 -0.63
C ILE A 34 13.17 2.08 -0.20
N ILE A 35 13.86 1.67 0.86
CA ILE A 35 13.82 0.31 1.37
C ILE A 35 12.40 -0.06 1.83
N PRO A 36 11.77 0.69 2.75
CA PRO A 36 10.40 0.41 3.16
C PRO A 36 9.37 0.62 2.04
N THR A 37 9.56 1.57 1.11
CA THR A 37 8.62 1.73 -0.01
C THR A 37 8.68 0.55 -0.98
N LEU A 38 9.87 0.03 -1.28
CA LEU A 38 10.04 -1.18 -2.08
C LEU A 38 9.48 -2.41 -1.37
N LEU A 39 9.65 -2.50 -0.04
CA LEU A 39 9.04 -3.54 0.77
C LEU A 39 7.50 -3.45 0.77
N GLY A 40 6.97 -2.22 0.75
CA GLY A 40 5.55 -1.89 0.63
C GLY A 40 4.90 -2.39 -0.65
N LEU A 41 5.63 -2.39 -1.78
CA LEU A 41 5.14 -2.97 -3.05
C LEU A 41 4.79 -4.45 -2.90
N GLY A 42 5.44 -5.17 -1.97
CA GLY A 42 5.05 -6.51 -1.58
C GLY A 42 3.75 -6.48 -0.75
N CYS A 43 3.84 -5.94 0.46
CA CYS A 43 2.71 -5.75 1.35
C CYS A 43 2.91 -4.48 2.17
N ASN A 44 1.84 -3.70 2.34
CA ASN A 44 1.94 -2.41 3.03
C ASN A 44 2.23 -2.59 4.53
N VAL A 45 1.81 -3.71 5.15
CA VAL A 45 2.07 -4.03 6.57
C VAL A 45 3.58 -4.10 6.91
N PRO A 46 4.39 -5.00 6.32
CA PRO A 46 5.82 -5.04 6.59
C PRO A 46 6.53 -3.78 6.09
N GLY A 47 6.04 -3.14 5.01
CA GLY A 47 6.58 -1.88 4.51
C GLY A 47 6.50 -0.76 5.53
N ILE A 48 5.35 -0.63 6.21
CA ILE A 48 5.16 0.33 7.29
C ILE A 48 6.03 -0.04 8.50
N MET A 49 6.10 -1.31 8.90
CA MET A 49 6.97 -1.74 10.01
C MET A 49 8.47 -1.47 9.72
N ALA A 50 8.90 -1.59 8.47
CA ALA A 50 10.27 -1.29 8.06
C ALA A 50 10.60 0.21 8.13
N THR A 51 9.60 1.10 8.25
CA THR A 51 9.87 2.53 8.45
C THR A 51 10.56 2.83 9.79
N ARG A 52 10.54 1.90 10.75
CA ARG A 52 11.30 2.02 12.01
C ARG A 52 12.80 2.23 11.84
N ILE A 53 13.35 1.84 10.69
CA ILE A 53 14.77 2.02 10.38
C ILE A 53 15.11 3.49 10.14
N LEU A 54 14.12 4.33 9.79
CA LEU A 54 14.36 5.77 9.60
C LEU A 54 14.56 6.45 10.95
N GLU A 55 15.52 7.38 11.03
CA GLU A 55 15.91 8.02 12.29
C GLU A 55 14.87 9.03 12.78
N THR A 56 14.28 9.80 11.86
CA THR A 56 13.40 10.92 12.20
C THR A 56 11.92 10.54 12.10
N ARG A 57 11.12 10.89 13.12
CA ARG A 57 9.67 10.63 13.14
C ARG A 57 8.94 11.23 11.94
N THR A 58 9.34 12.42 11.51
CA THR A 58 8.80 13.09 10.31
C THR A 58 8.99 12.25 9.06
N GLN A 59 10.16 11.62 8.87
CA GLN A 59 10.39 10.77 7.71
C GLN A 59 9.62 9.45 7.81
N ARG A 60 9.49 8.87 9.02
CA ARG A 60 8.63 7.70 9.25
C ARG A 60 7.19 8.00 8.86
N PHE A 61 6.68 9.17 9.26
CA PHE A 61 5.37 9.66 8.87
C PHE A 61 5.23 9.75 7.36
N ILE A 62 6.09 10.51 6.68
CA ILE A 62 5.97 10.68 5.23
C ILE A 62 6.00 9.33 4.51
N THR A 63 6.95 8.47 4.86
CA THR A 63 7.15 7.17 4.21
C THR A 63 5.97 6.22 4.44
N ALA A 64 5.47 6.13 5.68
CA ALA A 64 4.34 5.27 6.02
C ALA A 64 3.06 5.72 5.30
N THR A 65 2.81 7.03 5.23
CA THR A 65 1.66 7.59 4.51
C THR A 65 1.76 7.34 3.00
N LEU A 66 2.96 7.50 2.42
CA LEU A 66 3.22 7.20 1.00
C LEU A 66 2.95 5.72 0.67
N ILE A 67 3.41 4.82 1.53
CA ILE A 67 3.17 3.37 1.39
C ILE A 67 1.68 3.05 1.52
N SER A 68 0.99 3.71 2.44
CA SER A 68 -0.42 3.47 2.73
C SER A 68 -1.34 3.87 1.56
N ILE A 69 -1.08 5.02 0.94
CA ILE A 69 -1.98 5.64 -0.04
C ILE A 69 -1.57 5.33 -1.49
N ALA A 70 -0.28 5.38 -1.80
CA ALA A 70 0.18 5.46 -3.18
C ALA A 70 0.90 4.19 -3.67
N VAL A 71 1.25 3.27 -2.77
CA VAL A 71 1.91 2.01 -3.13
C VAL A 71 0.88 0.88 -3.25
N PRO A 72 0.62 0.35 -4.47
CA PRO A 72 -0.21 -0.83 -4.64
C PRO A 72 0.56 -2.07 -4.15
N CYS A 73 -0.04 -2.85 -3.26
CA CYS A 73 0.54 -4.10 -2.78
C CYS A 73 0.57 -5.19 -3.87
N ALA A 74 1.38 -6.23 -3.70
CA ALA A 74 1.60 -7.24 -4.73
C ALA A 74 0.30 -7.96 -5.15
N ALA A 75 -0.61 -8.21 -4.21
CA ALA A 75 -1.92 -8.79 -4.50
C ALA A 75 -2.77 -7.85 -5.38
N LEU A 76 -2.73 -6.54 -5.10
CA LEU A 76 -3.44 -5.54 -5.90
C LEU A 76 -2.84 -5.41 -7.30
N GLN A 77 -1.51 -5.38 -7.39
CA GLN A 77 -0.80 -5.35 -8.67
C GLN A 77 -1.14 -6.57 -9.54
N ALA A 78 -1.14 -7.76 -8.96
CA ALA A 78 -1.49 -8.99 -9.69
C ALA A 78 -2.93 -8.92 -10.24
N MET A 79 -3.89 -8.42 -9.44
CA MET A 79 -5.28 -8.26 -9.89
C MET A 79 -5.44 -7.15 -10.93
N ILE A 80 -4.77 -6.01 -10.77
CA ILE A 80 -4.77 -4.92 -11.75
C ILE A 80 -4.19 -5.40 -13.08
N ILE A 81 -3.04 -6.07 -13.07
CA ILE A 81 -2.42 -6.63 -14.28
C ILE A 81 -3.33 -7.69 -14.91
N GLY A 82 -3.88 -8.60 -14.10
CA GLY A 82 -4.76 -9.66 -14.60
C GLY A 82 -6.04 -9.14 -15.26
N MET A 83 -6.63 -8.07 -14.72
CA MET A 83 -7.91 -7.57 -15.23
C MET A 83 -7.80 -6.42 -16.23
N VAL A 84 -6.94 -5.45 -15.93
CA VAL A 84 -6.73 -4.28 -16.78
C VAL A 84 -5.84 -4.66 -17.97
N GLY A 85 -4.89 -5.57 -17.77
CA GLY A 85 -4.00 -6.07 -18.81
C GLY A 85 -4.71 -6.88 -19.89
N ASP A 86 -5.78 -7.60 -19.55
CA ASP A 86 -6.61 -8.32 -20.54
C ASP A 86 -7.29 -7.37 -21.54
N ARG A 87 -7.45 -6.10 -21.17
CA ARG A 87 -8.01 -5.04 -22.02
C ARG A 87 -6.95 -4.22 -22.77
N GLY A 88 -5.68 -4.62 -22.67
CA GLY A 88 -4.54 -4.02 -23.37
C GLY A 88 -3.57 -3.26 -22.47
N ILE A 89 -2.43 -2.89 -23.06
CA ILE A 89 -1.32 -2.21 -22.36
C ILE A 89 -1.65 -0.74 -22.02
N TRP A 90 -2.43 -0.06 -22.86
CA TRP A 90 -2.80 1.36 -22.65
C TRP A 90 -3.56 1.62 -21.34
N PRO A 91 -4.62 0.85 -21.01
CA PRO A 91 -5.27 0.92 -19.70
C PRO A 91 -4.32 0.70 -18.52
N LEU A 92 -3.37 -0.22 -18.65
CA LEU A 92 -2.41 -0.54 -17.60
C LEU A 92 -1.46 0.64 -17.34
N ILE A 93 -0.94 1.25 -18.41
CA ILE A 93 -0.11 2.46 -18.33
C ILE A 93 -0.90 3.62 -17.69
N ALA A 94 -2.19 3.77 -18.00
CA ALA A 94 -3.02 4.81 -17.40
C ALA A 94 -3.15 4.62 -15.88
N VAL A 95 -3.37 3.39 -15.40
CA VAL A 95 -3.44 3.09 -13.96
C VAL A 95 -2.11 3.35 -13.27
N TYR A 96 -1.01 2.79 -13.75
CA TYR A 96 0.30 2.97 -13.10
C TYR A 96 0.83 4.40 -13.23
N GLY A 97 0.57 5.07 -14.36
CA GLY A 97 0.93 6.47 -14.57
C GLY A 97 0.20 7.40 -13.61
N THR A 98 -1.11 7.21 -13.43
CA THR A 98 -1.88 7.99 -12.45
C THR A 98 -1.42 7.71 -11.00
N LEU A 99 -1.17 6.46 -10.64
CA LEU A 99 -0.62 6.11 -9.32
C LEU A 99 0.75 6.75 -9.08
N PHE A 100 1.64 6.76 -10.09
CA PHE A 100 2.94 7.39 -10.00
C PHE A 100 2.85 8.91 -9.82
N ILE A 101 1.94 9.56 -10.55
CA ILE A 101 1.69 11.00 -10.41
C ILE A 101 1.17 11.31 -9.00
N VAL A 102 0.21 10.53 -8.51
CA VAL A 102 -0.34 10.69 -7.15
C VAL A 102 0.73 10.47 -6.09
N TRP A 103 1.56 9.44 -6.24
CA TRP A 103 2.69 9.16 -5.36
C TRP A 103 3.65 10.34 -5.29
N PHE A 104 4.00 10.93 -6.45
CA PHE A 104 4.87 12.09 -6.53
C PHE A 104 4.23 13.35 -5.93
N LEU A 105 2.95 13.61 -6.20
CA LEU A 105 2.21 14.78 -5.73
C LEU A 105 2.05 14.75 -4.20
N ILE A 106 1.64 13.60 -3.64
CA ILE A 106 1.53 13.39 -2.19
C ILE A 106 2.90 13.57 -1.55
N GLY A 107 3.96 13.02 -2.13
CA GLY A 107 5.31 13.18 -1.62
C GLY A 107 5.74 14.65 -1.52
N ILE A 108 5.45 15.46 -2.55
CA ILE A 108 5.73 16.91 -2.52
C ILE A 108 4.86 17.63 -1.47
N ILE A 109 3.57 17.32 -1.38
CA ILE A 109 2.67 17.95 -0.39
C ILE A 109 3.16 17.67 1.04
N LEU A 110 3.55 16.42 1.31
CA LEU A 110 4.06 16.02 2.60
C LEU A 110 5.44 16.61 2.90
N ARG A 111 6.28 16.84 1.89
CA ARG A 111 7.53 17.60 2.05
C ARG A 111 7.30 19.01 2.58
N PHE A 112 6.26 19.69 2.14
CA PHE A 112 5.94 21.04 2.61
C PHE A 112 5.24 21.05 3.97
N THR A 113 4.43 20.03 4.26
CA THR A 113 3.65 19.91 5.50
C THR A 113 4.50 19.40 6.68
N ALA A 114 5.40 18.45 6.43
CA ALA A 114 6.14 17.77 7.48
C ALA A 114 7.52 18.41 7.67
N LYS A 115 7.60 19.44 8.53
CA LYS A 115 8.88 20.05 8.95
C LYS A 115 9.64 19.06 9.82
N GLY A 116 10.80 18.60 9.38
CA GLY A 116 11.67 17.71 10.15
C GLY A 116 13.13 17.82 9.71
N LEU A 117 14.05 17.69 10.67
CA LEU A 117 15.48 17.67 10.41
C LEU A 117 15.81 16.60 9.36
N ARG A 118 16.63 16.97 8.40
CA ARG A 118 17.18 16.07 7.38
C ARG A 118 18.55 15.64 7.90
N PRO A 119 18.69 14.49 8.58
CA PRO A 119 20.02 14.00 8.93
C PRO A 119 20.83 13.84 7.63
N GLU A 120 22.04 14.38 7.62
CA GLU A 120 22.99 14.19 6.54
C GLU A 120 23.45 12.73 6.55
N LEU A 121 23.49 12.13 5.36
CA LEU A 121 23.80 10.72 5.14
C LEU A 121 25.27 10.43 5.47
N LEU A 122 25.58 10.18 6.75
CA LEU A 122 26.84 9.56 7.16
C LEU A 122 26.58 8.06 7.38
N ILE A 123 26.48 7.31 6.28
CA ILE A 123 26.39 5.84 6.35
C ILE A 123 27.53 5.25 5.54
N GLU A 124 28.45 4.60 6.26
CA GLU A 124 29.44 3.68 5.71
C GLU A 124 28.69 2.53 5.02
N ILE A 125 28.99 2.30 3.74
CA ILE A 125 28.37 1.25 2.94
C ILE A 125 28.79 -0.11 3.55
N PRO A 126 27.85 -0.92 4.09
CA PRO A 126 28.21 -2.22 4.62
C PRO A 126 28.71 -3.12 3.47
N PRO A 127 29.78 -3.89 3.69
CA PRO A 127 30.37 -4.73 2.65
C PRO A 127 29.40 -5.84 2.22
N TYR A 128 29.49 -6.23 0.95
CA TYR A 128 28.73 -7.31 0.33
C TYR A 128 28.91 -8.61 1.13
N ARG A 129 27.89 -9.04 1.88
CA ARG A 129 27.88 -10.35 2.54
C ARG A 129 26.93 -11.26 1.78
N LEU A 130 27.41 -12.45 1.41
CA LEU A 130 26.57 -13.51 0.89
C LEU A 130 25.68 -14.02 2.04
N PRO A 131 24.34 -13.95 1.94
CA PRO A 131 23.46 -14.49 2.96
C PRO A 131 23.65 -15.99 3.12
N SER A 132 23.83 -16.45 4.35
CA SER A 132 23.66 -17.87 4.65
C SER A 132 22.19 -18.26 4.50
N LEU A 133 21.89 -19.19 3.59
CA LEU A 133 20.54 -19.67 3.30
C LEU A 133 19.77 -20.12 4.55
N ARG A 134 20.46 -20.65 5.56
CA ARG A 134 19.87 -21.06 6.85
C ARG A 134 19.36 -19.88 7.68
N THR A 135 20.10 -18.78 7.76
CA THR A 135 19.66 -17.59 8.50
C THR A 135 18.57 -16.84 7.74
N LEU A 136 18.63 -16.85 6.41
CA LEU A 136 17.60 -16.27 5.55
C LEU A 136 16.27 -17.04 5.70
N ALA A 137 16.31 -18.37 5.67
CA ALA A 137 15.13 -19.21 5.92
C ALA A 137 14.55 -19.00 7.33
N ALA A 138 15.39 -18.95 8.36
CA ALA A 138 14.92 -18.69 9.74
C ALA A 138 14.30 -17.29 9.91
N LYS A 139 14.90 -16.26 9.28
CA LYS A 139 14.39 -14.87 9.31
C LYS A 139 13.06 -14.75 8.55
N VAL A 140 12.96 -15.36 7.38
CA VAL A 140 11.71 -15.42 6.60
C VAL A 140 10.63 -16.18 7.38
N TRP A 141 10.98 -17.31 8.01
CA TRP A 141 10.04 -18.08 8.82
C TRP A 141 9.51 -17.30 10.02
N MET A 142 10.38 -16.60 10.77
CA MET A 142 9.94 -15.73 11.86
C MET A 142 9.05 -14.59 11.37
N ARG A 143 9.39 -13.92 10.26
CA ARG A 143 8.56 -12.83 9.70
C ARG A 143 7.20 -13.35 9.22
N ILE A 144 7.16 -14.50 8.53
CA ILE A 144 5.90 -15.13 8.09
C ILE A 144 5.07 -15.57 9.28
N SER A 145 5.66 -16.22 10.29
CA SER A 145 4.95 -16.67 11.48
C SER A 145 4.40 -15.51 12.30
N GLY A 146 5.15 -14.41 12.44
CA GLY A 146 4.69 -13.17 13.06
C GLY A 146 3.52 -12.53 12.31
N PHE A 147 3.64 -12.42 10.98
CA PHE A 147 2.54 -11.93 10.14
C PHE A 147 1.30 -12.82 10.25
N LEU A 148 1.46 -14.15 10.25
CA LEU A 148 0.33 -15.07 10.36
C LEU A 148 -0.35 -14.93 11.73
N LYS A 149 0.41 -14.80 12.84
CA LYS A 149 -0.17 -14.61 14.17
C LYS A 149 -0.93 -13.29 14.32
N GLU A 150 -0.46 -12.20 13.71
CA GLU A 150 -1.13 -10.89 13.81
C GLU A 150 -2.26 -10.73 12.77
N ALA A 151 -2.07 -11.18 11.53
CA ALA A 151 -3.03 -10.97 10.44
C ALA A 151 -4.18 -11.98 10.45
N LEU A 152 -3.95 -13.24 10.82
CA LEU A 152 -4.99 -14.27 10.82
C LEU A 152 -6.20 -13.94 11.71
N PRO A 153 -6.05 -13.48 12.98
CA PRO A 153 -7.20 -13.13 13.80
C PRO A 153 -7.96 -11.92 13.23
N ILE A 154 -7.25 -10.94 12.66
CA ILE A 154 -7.87 -9.76 12.03
C ILE A 154 -8.66 -10.19 10.79
N ILE A 155 -8.11 -11.08 9.95
CA ILE A 155 -8.79 -11.57 8.74
C ILE A 155 -10.04 -12.39 9.10
N ILE A 156 -9.94 -13.30 10.08
CA ILE A 156 -11.10 -14.10 10.52
C ILE A 156 -12.18 -13.19 11.11
N GLY A 157 -11.81 -12.23 11.96
CA GLY A 157 -12.74 -11.24 12.51
C GLY A 157 -13.38 -10.39 11.42
N ALA A 158 -12.60 -9.92 10.45
CA ALA A 158 -13.07 -9.16 9.29
C ALA A 158 -14.09 -9.94 8.45
N ILE A 159 -13.81 -11.21 8.15
CA ILE A 159 -14.73 -12.08 7.39
C ILE A 159 -16.04 -12.27 8.15
N LEU A 160 -15.97 -12.51 9.47
CA LEU A 160 -17.14 -12.69 10.31
C LEU A 160 -18.00 -11.42 10.36
N VAL A 161 -17.38 -10.25 10.55
CA VAL A 161 -18.05 -8.94 10.52
C VAL A 161 -18.68 -8.68 9.15
N VAL A 162 -17.97 -8.93 8.05
CA VAL A 162 -18.52 -8.75 6.69
C VAL A 162 -19.72 -9.67 6.45
N ASN A 163 -19.64 -10.93 6.87
CA ASN A 163 -20.73 -11.89 6.67
C ASN A 163 -21.98 -11.47 7.46
N ILE A 164 -21.79 -10.98 8.69
CA ILE A 164 -22.86 -10.39 9.49
C ILE A 164 -23.42 -9.14 8.79
N LEU A 165 -22.58 -8.18 8.38
CA LEU A 165 -23.05 -6.96 7.69
C LEU A 165 -23.78 -7.26 6.37
N TYR A 166 -23.38 -8.32 5.67
CA TYR A 166 -24.04 -8.79 4.45
C TYR A 166 -25.44 -9.36 4.76
N GLN A 167 -25.56 -10.18 5.82
CA GLN A 167 -26.85 -10.69 6.32
C GLN A 167 -27.80 -9.56 6.75
N PHE A 168 -27.29 -8.50 7.38
CA PHE A 168 -28.09 -7.36 7.85
C PHE A 168 -28.50 -6.36 6.74
N LYS A 169 -28.15 -6.61 5.46
CA LYS A 169 -28.41 -5.69 4.32
C LYS A 169 -27.93 -4.26 4.53
N LEU A 170 -27.01 -4.03 5.47
CA LEU A 170 -26.51 -2.69 5.81
C LEU A 170 -25.72 -2.08 4.64
N PHE A 171 -25.13 -2.91 3.78
CA PHE A 171 -24.51 -2.50 2.52
C PHE A 171 -25.50 -1.87 1.54
N GLU A 172 -26.77 -2.32 1.47
CA GLU A 172 -27.80 -1.70 0.62
C GLU A 172 -28.22 -0.33 1.16
N TYR A 173 -28.24 -0.16 2.49
CA TYR A 173 -28.60 1.11 3.13
C TYR A 173 -27.49 2.17 2.97
N LEU A 174 -26.22 1.78 3.15
CA LEU A 174 -25.08 2.65 2.83
C LEU A 174 -24.96 2.93 1.33
N ALA A 175 -25.28 1.96 0.47
CA ALA A 175 -25.27 2.15 -0.98
C ALA A 175 -26.28 3.21 -1.44
N ARG A 176 -27.46 3.31 -0.80
CA ARG A 176 -28.42 4.41 -1.04
C ARG A 176 -27.91 5.79 -0.60
N PHE A 177 -27.12 5.84 0.47
CA PHE A 177 -26.54 7.11 0.96
C PHE A 177 -25.32 7.56 0.14
N ALA A 178 -24.52 6.61 -0.34
CA ALA A 178 -23.35 6.86 -1.19
C ALA A 178 -23.69 6.93 -2.69
N GLU A 179 -24.91 6.52 -3.08
CA GLU A 179 -25.44 6.53 -4.44
C GLU A 179 -25.18 7.85 -5.18
N PRO A 180 -25.53 9.04 -4.64
CA PRO A 180 -25.37 10.29 -5.36
C PRO A 180 -23.91 10.70 -5.52
N VAL A 181 -23.00 10.29 -4.62
CA VAL A 181 -21.58 10.65 -4.72
C VAL A 181 -20.87 9.77 -5.75
N VAL A 182 -21.14 8.46 -5.74
CA VAL A 182 -20.47 7.49 -6.61
C VAL A 182 -21.03 7.55 -8.04
N THR A 183 -22.34 7.69 -8.23
CA THR A 183 -22.91 7.80 -9.59
C THR A 183 -22.64 9.16 -10.22
N ARG A 184 -22.71 10.26 -9.47
CA ARG A 184 -22.58 11.64 -10.01
C ARG A 184 -21.13 12.09 -10.19
N MET A 185 -20.20 11.67 -9.33
CA MET A 185 -18.77 12.00 -9.48
C MET A 185 -17.96 10.94 -10.23
N TRP A 186 -18.33 9.65 -10.14
CA TRP A 186 -17.49 8.55 -10.64
C TRP A 186 -18.12 7.75 -11.79
N GLY A 187 -19.41 7.95 -12.11
CA GLY A 187 -20.08 7.33 -13.25
C GLY A 187 -20.15 5.80 -13.20
N MET A 188 -20.05 5.20 -12.00
CA MET A 188 -20.12 3.76 -11.80
C MET A 188 -21.54 3.28 -11.48
N PRO A 189 -21.89 2.04 -11.87
CA PRO A 189 -23.19 1.44 -11.54
C PRO A 189 -23.30 1.18 -10.03
N ARG A 190 -24.54 1.09 -9.52
CA ARG A 190 -24.86 1.07 -8.07
C ARG A 190 -24.20 -0.11 -7.35
N GLU A 191 -23.98 -1.18 -8.10
CA GLU A 191 -23.39 -2.44 -7.66
C GLU A 191 -21.88 -2.31 -7.39
N ALA A 192 -21.21 -1.24 -7.84
CA ALA A 192 -19.80 -0.96 -7.60
C ALA A 192 -19.50 -0.43 -6.18
N ILE A 193 -20.53 0.00 -5.45
CA ILE A 193 -20.39 0.58 -4.10
C ILE A 193 -20.06 -0.50 -3.06
N ALA A 194 -20.63 -1.70 -3.20
CA ALA A 194 -20.35 -2.81 -2.29
C ALA A 194 -18.90 -3.32 -2.38
N PRO A 195 -18.31 -3.54 -3.58
CA PRO A 195 -16.88 -3.79 -3.74
C PRO A 195 -16.02 -2.68 -3.15
N LEU A 196 -16.39 -1.41 -3.33
CA LEU A 196 -15.62 -0.28 -2.82
C LEU A 196 -15.54 -0.30 -1.28
N LEU A 197 -16.66 -0.56 -0.60
CA LEU A 197 -16.71 -0.72 0.85
C LEU A 197 -15.93 -1.96 1.33
N LEU A 198 -16.04 -3.08 0.62
CA LEU A 198 -15.25 -4.28 0.89
C LEU A 198 -13.75 -4.06 0.66
N GLY A 199 -13.38 -3.09 -0.17
CA GLY A 199 -12.00 -2.68 -0.42
C GLY A 199 -11.26 -2.24 0.84
N ILE A 200 -11.97 -1.72 1.86
CA ILE A 200 -11.38 -1.34 3.16
C ILE A 200 -10.85 -2.58 3.89
N LEU A 201 -11.54 -3.71 3.79
CA LEU A 201 -11.06 -4.95 4.40
C LEU A 201 -9.98 -5.57 3.52
N ARG A 202 -10.26 -5.67 2.22
CA ARG A 202 -9.41 -6.42 1.29
C ARG A 202 -9.58 -5.94 -0.16
N LYS A 203 -8.64 -5.10 -0.60
CA LYS A 203 -8.67 -4.46 -1.92
C LYS A 203 -8.59 -5.43 -3.11
N ASP A 204 -7.88 -6.55 -2.98
CA ASP A 204 -7.78 -7.55 -4.05
C ASP A 204 -9.14 -8.21 -4.37
N VAL A 205 -9.95 -8.48 -3.33
CA VAL A 205 -11.31 -9.03 -3.50
C VAL A 205 -12.22 -8.01 -4.14
N ALA A 206 -12.12 -6.73 -3.77
CA ALA A 206 -12.89 -5.65 -4.38
C ALA A 206 -12.63 -5.54 -5.90
N ILE A 207 -11.36 -5.61 -6.31
CA ILE A 207 -11.00 -5.64 -7.73
C ILE A 207 -11.55 -6.91 -8.40
N GLY A 208 -11.43 -8.07 -7.75
CA GLY A 208 -12.03 -9.32 -8.25
C GLY A 208 -13.55 -9.23 -8.45
N MET A 209 -14.26 -8.55 -7.55
CA MET A 209 -15.69 -8.30 -7.71
C MET A 209 -15.97 -7.36 -8.89
N PHE A 210 -15.16 -6.32 -9.12
CA PHE A 210 -15.28 -5.48 -10.32
C PHE A 210 -15.14 -6.27 -11.63
N ALA A 211 -14.46 -7.43 -11.62
CA ALA A 211 -14.39 -8.33 -12.77
C ALA A 211 -15.76 -8.92 -13.08
N ALA A 212 -16.46 -9.39 -12.04
CA ALA A 212 -17.76 -10.02 -12.15
C ALA A 212 -18.86 -9.04 -12.60
N LEU A 213 -18.68 -7.73 -12.40
CA LEU A 213 -19.66 -6.70 -12.79
C LEU A 213 -19.62 -6.30 -14.28
N GLY A 214 -18.68 -6.80 -15.09
CA GLY A 214 -18.65 -6.49 -16.53
C GLY A 214 -18.45 -5.01 -16.86
N LEU A 215 -17.77 -4.25 -15.99
CA LEU A 215 -17.57 -2.80 -16.13
C LEU A 215 -16.79 -2.42 -17.40
N THR A 216 -17.07 -1.23 -17.96
CA THR A 216 -16.30 -0.66 -19.08
C THR A 216 -14.83 -0.40 -18.71
N THR A 217 -13.94 -0.33 -19.69
CA THR A 217 -12.49 -0.10 -19.48
C THR A 217 -12.21 1.17 -18.68
N ARG A 218 -12.94 2.26 -18.95
CA ARG A 218 -12.79 3.53 -18.22
C ARG A 218 -13.18 3.39 -16.75
N GLN A 219 -14.33 2.77 -16.48
CA GLN A 219 -14.80 2.54 -15.10
C GLN A 219 -13.84 1.64 -14.33
N LEU A 220 -13.25 0.63 -14.98
CA LEU A 220 -12.29 -0.26 -14.33
C LEU A 220 -10.99 0.46 -13.95
N ILE A 221 -10.45 1.29 -14.85
CA ILE A 221 -9.26 2.12 -14.57
C ILE A 221 -9.53 3.02 -13.36
N ILE A 222 -10.64 3.75 -13.43
CA ILE A 222 -11.06 4.70 -12.41
C ILE A 222 -11.25 3.97 -11.05
N GLY A 223 -11.92 2.82 -11.03
CA GLY A 223 -12.15 2.03 -9.82
C GLY A 223 -10.88 1.43 -9.23
N SER A 224 -9.94 1.00 -10.08
CA SER A 224 -8.65 0.46 -9.64
C SER A 224 -7.77 1.54 -8.99
N VAL A 225 -7.73 2.73 -9.60
CA VAL A 225 -7.00 3.89 -9.06
C VAL A 225 -7.65 4.36 -7.77
N MET A 226 -8.98 4.45 -7.73
CA MET A 226 -9.72 4.84 -6.53
C MET A 226 -9.45 3.87 -5.38
N LEU A 227 -9.61 2.56 -5.59
CA LEU A 227 -9.33 1.55 -4.57
C LEU A 227 -7.89 1.62 -4.05
N SER A 228 -6.94 1.97 -4.93
CA SER A 228 -5.55 2.15 -4.51
C SER A 228 -5.41 3.35 -3.57
N ILE A 229 -6.03 4.49 -3.89
CA ILE A 229 -5.85 5.77 -3.18
C ILE A 229 -6.74 5.91 -1.93
N PHE A 230 -8.01 5.47 -1.97
CA PHE A 230 -9.04 5.93 -1.03
C PHE A 230 -8.77 5.52 0.43
N PHE A 231 -8.38 4.28 0.70
CA PHE A 231 -8.14 3.81 2.08
C PHE A 231 -7.17 2.63 2.13
N PRO A 232 -6.21 2.56 3.07
CA PRO A 232 -5.43 1.35 3.30
C PRO A 232 -6.30 0.17 3.77
N CYS A 233 -5.84 -1.06 3.56
CA CYS A 233 -6.56 -2.22 4.10
C CYS A 233 -6.52 -2.24 5.63
N ILE A 234 -7.47 -2.91 6.28
CA ILE A 234 -7.61 -2.91 7.74
C ILE A 234 -6.32 -3.31 8.48
N ALA A 235 -5.55 -4.27 7.95
CA ALA A 235 -4.27 -4.68 8.53
C ALA A 235 -3.23 -3.56 8.45
N THR A 236 -3.18 -2.86 7.30
CA THR A 236 -2.31 -1.69 7.11
C THR A 236 -2.74 -0.56 8.03
N PHE A 237 -4.05 -0.34 8.19
CA PHE A 237 -4.60 0.68 9.07
C PHE A 237 -4.23 0.44 10.55
N VAL A 238 -4.41 -0.78 11.05
CA VAL A 238 -4.03 -1.15 12.43
C VAL A 238 -2.54 -0.93 12.67
N VAL A 239 -1.69 -1.33 11.72
CA VAL A 239 -0.25 -1.19 11.84
C VAL A 239 0.18 0.27 11.71
N LEU A 240 -0.45 1.04 10.83
CA LEU A 240 -0.24 2.48 10.67
C LEU A 240 -0.53 3.21 12.00
N PHE A 241 -1.66 2.92 12.64
CA PHE A 241 -2.02 3.51 13.94
C PHE A 241 -1.07 3.07 15.05
N ARG A 242 -0.60 1.82 15.02
CA ARG A 242 0.37 1.30 15.99
C ARG A 242 1.76 1.93 15.85
N GLU A 243 2.20 2.24 14.63
CA GLU A 243 3.52 2.85 14.37
C GLU A 243 3.54 4.38 14.55
N LEU A 244 2.53 5.08 14.05
CA LEU A 244 2.50 6.55 14.04
C LEU A 244 1.86 7.12 15.31
N GLY A 245 1.11 6.31 16.04
CA GLY A 245 0.27 6.77 17.14
C GLY A 245 -1.00 7.45 16.64
N ILE A 246 -2.01 7.52 17.51
CA ILE A 246 -3.38 7.94 17.16
C ILE A 246 -3.43 9.35 16.55
N LYS A 247 -2.58 10.29 17.03
CA LYS A 247 -2.59 11.69 16.59
C LYS A 247 -2.02 11.89 15.17
N ASP A 248 -0.95 11.19 14.83
CA ASP A 248 -0.36 11.30 13.51
C ASP A 248 -1.08 10.37 12.51
N GLY A 249 -1.56 9.20 12.95
CA GLY A 249 -2.43 8.33 12.14
C GLY A 249 -3.68 9.07 11.62
N LEU A 250 -4.33 9.89 12.46
CA LEU A 250 -5.46 10.73 12.06
C LEU A 250 -5.10 11.88 11.12
N LYS A 251 -3.85 12.37 11.12
CA LYS A 251 -3.37 13.37 10.15
C LYS A 251 -2.96 12.77 8.81
N SER A 252 -2.73 11.45 8.78
CA SER A 252 -2.34 10.72 7.56
C SER A 252 -3.53 10.25 6.72
N LEU A 253 -4.75 10.36 7.25
CA LEU A 253 -6.00 9.96 6.63
C LEU A 253 -6.75 11.18 6.07
#